data_AF-A0A4R0XYL7-F1
#
_entry.id   AF-A0A4R0XYL7-F1
#
_cell.length_a   1.000
_cell.length_b   1.000
_cell.length_c   1.000
_cell.angle_alpha   90.00
_cell.angle_beta   90.00
_cell.angle_gamma   90.00
#
_symmetry.space_group_name_H-M   'P 1'
#
loop_
_entity.id
_entity.type
_entity.pdbx_description
1 polymer ?
#
loop_
_entity_poly.entity_id
_entity_poly.type
_entity_poly.pdbx_seq_one_letter_code
_entity_poly.pdbx_strand_id
1 'polypeptide(L)'
;MKTILTMSSLFILSGCQTIAPTMKNSISFAIKGQNKSYIYKNTWPECANFKIKSSLKYNDLSDSCKVSPEGYVPEQIIIEYAPWLTYQEQVKVGLANTRTFFHLDELSRDKWPSNEVLNTYANNIERKKMATIDKLPPSAWKQIVLTPPKEVEKYKYQVPEGKGNRSRGKEIHYLISLNPDGSYDIKTKLYWVSKYQEFWN
;
A
#
# COMPACT_ATOMS: atom_id res chain seq x y z
N MET A 1 -1.34 53.88 -65.54
CA MET A 1 -2.01 52.81 -64.77
C MET A 1 -0.96 52.15 -63.87
N LYS A 2 -1.15 52.19 -62.54
CA LYS A 2 -0.30 51.51 -61.55
C LYS A 2 -1.11 50.34 -60.98
N THR A 3 -0.67 49.12 -61.23
CA THR A 3 -1.30 47.90 -60.70
C THR A 3 -0.77 47.63 -59.30
N ILE A 4 -1.68 47.56 -58.32
CA ILE A 4 -1.38 47.28 -56.91
C ILE A 4 -1.44 45.76 -56.65
N LEU A 5 -0.52 45.31 -55.81
CA LEU A 5 -0.26 43.95 -55.30
C LEU A 5 -1.49 43.21 -54.75
N THR A 6 -1.40 41.89 -54.73
CA THR A 6 -1.71 41.10 -53.52
C THR A 6 -0.87 39.81 -53.50
N MET A 7 0.17 39.79 -52.66
CA MET A 7 0.92 38.59 -52.29
C MET A 7 0.29 38.03 -51.02
N SER A 8 -0.40 36.90 -51.12
CA SER A 8 -0.98 36.21 -49.97
C SER A 8 0.11 35.41 -49.25
N SER A 9 0.59 35.95 -48.13
CA SER A 9 1.49 35.25 -47.20
C SER A 9 0.75 34.08 -46.53
N LEU A 10 1.15 32.85 -46.85
CA LEU A 10 0.76 31.65 -46.11
C LEU A 10 1.43 31.69 -44.72
N PHE A 11 0.66 32.06 -43.69
CA PHE A 11 1.04 31.79 -42.30
C PHE A 11 0.88 30.29 -42.03
N ILE A 12 1.98 29.55 -42.09
CA ILE A 12 2.05 28.19 -41.55
C ILE A 12 2.07 28.34 -40.02
N LEU A 13 0.89 28.24 -39.40
CA LEU A 13 0.77 28.06 -37.96
C LEU A 13 1.36 26.69 -37.61
N SER A 14 2.64 26.66 -37.23
CA SER A 14 3.21 25.58 -36.44
C SER A 14 2.47 25.55 -35.11
N GLY A 15 1.41 24.74 -35.05
CA GLY A 15 0.73 24.42 -33.81
C GLY A 15 1.77 23.92 -32.82
N CYS A 16 2.02 24.69 -31.77
CA CYS A 16 2.68 24.19 -30.56
C CYS A 16 1.92 22.93 -30.15
N GLN A 17 2.50 21.76 -30.40
CA GLN A 17 2.16 20.59 -29.63
C GLN A 17 2.55 20.93 -28.20
N THR A 18 1.57 21.39 -27.42
CA THR A 18 1.70 21.50 -25.98
C THR A 18 1.90 20.07 -25.47
N ILE A 19 3.16 19.62 -25.44
CA ILE A 19 3.54 18.46 -24.64
C ILE A 19 3.24 18.91 -23.21
N ALA A 20 2.04 18.59 -22.73
CA ALA A 20 1.64 18.87 -21.37
C ALA A 20 2.76 18.32 -20.49
N PRO A 21 3.37 19.12 -19.59
CA PRO A 21 4.47 18.65 -18.78
C PRO A 21 4.02 17.39 -18.05
N THR A 22 4.69 16.28 -18.34
CA THR A 22 4.40 14.97 -17.75
C THR A 22 4.64 15.07 -16.25
N MET A 23 3.54 15.24 -15.50
CA MET A 23 3.57 15.28 -14.04
C MET A 23 4.14 13.95 -13.52
N LYS A 24 5.00 14.02 -12.50
CA LYS A 24 5.53 12.84 -11.82
C LYS A 24 4.38 11.99 -11.29
N ASN A 25 4.54 10.66 -11.34
CA ASN A 25 3.58 9.70 -10.81
C ASN A 25 4.19 8.99 -9.61
N SER A 26 3.48 8.96 -8.49
CA SER A 26 3.80 8.13 -7.34
C SER A 26 2.79 7.02 -7.20
N ILE A 27 3.20 5.90 -6.62
CA ILE A 27 2.34 4.73 -6.42
C ILE A 27 2.15 4.48 -4.93
N SER A 28 0.92 4.16 -4.54
CA SER A 28 0.61 3.63 -3.22
C SER A 28 -0.49 2.59 -3.33
N PHE A 29 -0.59 1.72 -2.33
CA PHE A 29 -1.66 0.74 -2.25
C PHE A 29 -2.10 0.55 -0.80
N ALA A 30 -3.36 0.20 -0.59
CA ALA A 30 -3.88 -0.21 0.71
C ALA A 30 -4.69 -1.49 0.53
N ILE A 31 -4.54 -2.42 1.48
CA ILE A 31 -5.26 -3.69 1.48
C ILE A 31 -6.24 -3.70 2.64
N LYS A 32 -7.53 -3.77 2.31
CA LYS A 32 -8.62 -3.89 3.28
C LYS A 32 -9.18 -5.30 3.21
N GLY A 33 -8.96 -6.08 4.25
CA GLY A 33 -9.63 -7.37 4.43
C GLY A 33 -10.87 -7.20 5.29
N GLN A 34 -12.01 -7.78 4.89
CA GLN A 34 -13.25 -7.70 5.66
C GLN A 34 -13.11 -8.28 7.08
N ASN A 35 -12.18 -9.21 7.32
CA ASN A 35 -12.00 -9.89 8.62
C ASN A 35 -10.54 -9.98 9.13
N LYS A 36 -9.59 -9.16 8.64
CA LYS A 36 -8.14 -9.16 9.02
C LYS A 36 -7.49 -10.56 9.18
N SER A 37 -7.99 -11.57 8.50
CA SER A 37 -7.58 -12.97 8.63
C SER A 37 -6.63 -13.37 7.51
N TYR A 38 -5.69 -12.48 7.21
CA TYR A 38 -4.70 -12.66 6.15
C TYR A 38 -3.33 -12.27 6.66
N ILE A 39 -2.33 -12.99 6.19
CA ILE A 39 -0.92 -12.68 6.40
C ILE A 39 -0.26 -12.43 5.06
N TYR A 40 0.66 -11.49 5.01
CA TYR A 40 1.39 -11.09 3.82
C TYR A 40 2.88 -11.37 3.96
N LYS A 41 3.56 -11.73 2.88
CA LYS A 41 5.02 -11.74 2.86
C LYS A 41 5.56 -10.32 2.86
N ASN A 42 6.58 -10.07 3.66
CA ASN A 42 7.25 -8.77 3.72
C ASN A 42 8.36 -8.69 2.67
N THR A 43 7.98 -8.63 1.39
CA THR A 43 8.92 -8.63 0.26
C THR A 43 8.95 -7.29 -0.49
N TRP A 44 8.48 -6.20 0.13
CA TRP A 44 8.35 -4.89 -0.50
C TRP A 44 9.38 -3.89 0.05
N PRO A 45 10.64 -3.93 -0.41
CA PRO A 45 11.67 -3.00 0.06
C PRO A 45 11.34 -1.54 -0.27
N GLU A 46 10.52 -1.30 -1.29
CA GLU A 46 10.09 0.03 -1.71
C GLU A 46 8.98 0.61 -0.83
N CYS A 47 8.47 -0.16 0.14
CA CYS A 47 7.38 0.30 0.97
C CYS A 47 7.83 1.22 2.13
N ALA A 48 7.63 2.53 1.96
CA ALA A 48 8.10 3.54 2.92
C ALA A 48 7.48 3.40 4.33
N ASN A 49 6.20 3.03 4.40
CA ASN A 49 5.42 3.04 5.64
C ASN A 49 5.61 1.77 6.48
N PHE A 50 6.18 0.69 5.93
CA PHE A 50 6.37 -0.59 6.62
C PHE A 50 7.63 -0.66 7.50
N LYS A 51 8.33 0.47 7.71
CA LYS A 51 9.56 0.53 8.50
C LYS A 51 9.42 0.25 10.00
N ILE A 52 8.21 0.01 10.53
CA ILE A 52 8.01 -0.23 11.97
C ILE A 52 8.61 -1.58 12.41
N LYS A 53 8.59 -2.62 11.55
CA LYS A 53 9.26 -3.91 11.78
C LYS A 53 9.75 -4.56 10.48
N SER A 54 10.61 -3.85 9.74
CA SER A 54 11.19 -4.37 8.49
C SER A 54 11.95 -5.70 8.65
N SER A 55 12.29 -6.10 9.88
CA SER A 55 12.92 -7.38 10.21
C SER A 55 11.97 -8.58 10.18
N LEU A 56 10.65 -8.38 10.19
CA LEU A 56 9.71 -9.50 10.15
C LEU A 56 9.54 -10.01 8.72
N LYS A 57 9.55 -11.33 8.57
CA LYS A 57 9.34 -12.03 7.29
C LYS A 57 7.89 -11.89 6.79
N TYR A 58 6.94 -11.71 7.71
CA TYR A 58 5.52 -11.64 7.43
C TYR A 58 4.86 -10.49 8.19
N ASN A 59 3.81 -9.90 7.61
CA ASN A 59 3.04 -8.82 8.22
C ASN A 59 1.55 -9.15 8.19
N ASP A 60 0.82 -8.79 9.25
CA ASP A 60 -0.64 -8.87 9.37
C ASP A 60 -1.31 -7.51 9.14
N LEU A 61 -0.55 -6.55 8.62
CA LEU A 61 -0.94 -5.15 8.55
C LEU A 61 -2.13 -4.94 7.61
N SER A 62 -3.14 -4.27 8.15
CA SER A 62 -4.28 -3.67 7.45
C SER A 62 -3.91 -2.35 6.76
N ASP A 63 -2.64 -2.11 6.49
CA ASP A 63 -2.11 -0.76 6.32
C ASP A 63 -1.67 -0.46 4.88
N SER A 64 -1.69 0.83 4.57
CA SER A 64 -1.29 1.39 3.30
C SER A 64 0.22 1.40 3.11
N CYS A 65 0.68 0.98 1.95
CA CYS A 65 2.03 1.14 1.47
C CYS A 65 2.16 2.36 0.54
N LYS A 66 3.15 3.21 0.77
CA LYS A 66 3.61 4.22 -0.19
C LYS A 66 4.92 3.77 -0.80
N VAL A 67 4.98 3.69 -2.12
CA VAL A 67 6.19 3.28 -2.85
C VAL A 67 7.21 4.42 -2.81
N SER A 68 8.44 4.09 -2.45
CA SER A 68 9.60 4.98 -2.35
C SER A 68 10.63 4.65 -3.42
N PRO A 69 11.30 5.66 -3.99
CA PRO A 69 11.14 7.10 -3.73
C PRO A 69 9.88 7.71 -4.36
N GLU A 70 9.46 8.89 -3.88
CA GLU A 70 8.35 9.66 -4.50
C GLU A 70 8.67 9.93 -5.99
N GLY A 71 7.71 9.68 -6.87
CA GLY A 71 7.91 9.76 -8.33
C GLY A 71 8.43 8.48 -8.98
N TYR A 72 8.76 7.43 -8.21
CA TYR A 72 9.09 6.11 -8.75
C TYR A 72 7.82 5.32 -9.07
N VAL A 73 7.81 4.71 -10.27
CA VAL A 73 6.76 3.82 -10.75
C VAL A 73 7.40 2.46 -11.02
N PRO A 74 7.19 1.45 -10.15
CA PRO A 74 7.70 0.11 -10.41
C PRO A 74 6.94 -0.54 -11.57
N GLU A 75 7.61 -1.40 -12.33
CA GLU A 75 6.99 -2.13 -13.43
C GLU A 75 5.83 -3.02 -12.96
N GLN A 76 6.03 -3.65 -11.81
CA GLN A 76 5.10 -4.56 -11.19
C GLN A 76 5.23 -4.49 -9.66
N ILE A 77 4.12 -4.72 -8.97
CA ILE A 77 4.11 -4.95 -7.52
C ILE A 77 3.42 -6.29 -7.30
N ILE A 78 4.14 -7.24 -6.70
CA ILE A 78 3.63 -8.57 -6.36
C ILE A 78 3.35 -8.62 -4.87
N ILE A 79 2.10 -8.83 -4.50
CA ILE A 79 1.66 -8.99 -3.12
C ILE A 79 1.32 -10.46 -2.89
N GLU A 80 2.12 -11.13 -2.07
CA GLU A 80 1.88 -12.52 -1.68
C GLU A 80 1.15 -12.58 -0.34
N TYR A 81 0.02 -13.28 -0.29
CA TYR A 81 -0.82 -13.37 0.88
C TYR A 81 -1.38 -14.78 1.07
N ALA A 82 -1.71 -15.13 2.31
CA ALA A 82 -2.36 -16.40 2.64
C ALA A 82 -3.42 -16.19 3.72
N PRO A 83 -4.48 -17.03 3.76
CA PRO A 83 -5.40 -17.06 4.90
C PRO A 83 -4.63 -17.26 6.20
N TRP A 84 -5.07 -16.55 7.24
CA TRP A 84 -4.47 -16.58 8.56
C TRP A 84 -5.55 -16.71 9.63
N LEU A 85 -5.13 -17.15 10.82
CA LEU A 85 -6.02 -17.31 11.97
C LEU A 85 -6.58 -15.96 12.42
N THR A 86 -7.88 -15.92 12.69
CA THR A 86 -8.50 -14.82 13.44
C THR A 86 -7.84 -14.68 14.81
N TYR A 87 -7.99 -13.53 15.47
CA TYR A 87 -7.44 -13.36 16.82
C TYR A 87 -7.96 -14.42 17.81
N GLN A 88 -9.25 -14.77 17.72
CA GLN A 88 -9.85 -15.80 18.58
C GLN A 88 -9.26 -17.18 18.33
N GLU A 89 -8.99 -17.54 17.08
CA GLU A 89 -8.32 -18.78 16.75
C GLU A 89 -6.85 -18.76 17.20
N GLN A 90 -6.15 -17.63 17.05
CA GLN A 90 -4.80 -17.45 17.58
C GLN A 90 -4.76 -17.71 19.09
N VAL A 91 -5.72 -17.18 19.86
CA VAL A 91 -5.83 -17.45 21.31
C VAL A 91 -6.02 -18.94 21.57
N LYS A 92 -6.94 -19.62 20.86
CA LYS A 92 -7.20 -21.06 21.01
C LYS A 92 -5.96 -21.93 20.75
N VAL A 93 -5.07 -21.52 19.84
CA VAL A 93 -3.83 -22.25 19.53
C VAL A 93 -2.62 -21.74 20.33
N GLY A 94 -2.82 -20.92 21.36
CA GLY A 94 -1.76 -20.46 22.26
C GLY A 94 -0.86 -19.35 21.68
N LEU A 95 -1.40 -18.54 20.77
CA LEU A 95 -0.75 -17.37 20.15
C LEU A 95 -1.33 -16.04 20.64
N ALA A 96 -2.00 -16.03 21.81
CA ALA A 96 -2.56 -14.84 22.43
C ALA A 96 -1.47 -13.78 22.70
N ASN A 97 -1.81 -12.50 22.55
CA ASN A 97 -0.91 -11.42 22.92
C ASN A 97 -0.73 -11.31 24.45
N THR A 98 0.20 -10.48 24.90
CA THR A 98 0.47 -10.26 26.34
C THR A 98 -0.77 -9.83 27.10
N ARG A 99 -1.57 -8.93 26.53
CA ARG A 99 -2.76 -8.36 27.17
C ARG A 99 -3.79 -9.44 27.51
N THR A 100 -4.08 -10.33 26.55
CA THR A 100 -5.00 -11.44 26.75
C THR A 100 -4.40 -12.54 27.61
N PHE A 101 -3.13 -12.92 27.40
CA PHE A 101 -2.51 -14.01 28.16
C PHE A 101 -2.38 -13.71 29.66
N PHE A 102 -2.01 -12.48 30.01
CA PHE A 102 -1.83 -12.04 31.40
C PHE A 102 -3.08 -11.39 32.00
N HIS A 103 -4.22 -11.38 31.28
CA HIS A 103 -5.47 -10.75 31.73
C HIS A 103 -5.26 -9.30 32.23
N LEU A 104 -4.45 -8.53 31.51
CA LEU A 104 -3.99 -7.21 31.98
C LEU A 104 -5.13 -6.20 32.17
N ASP A 105 -6.27 -6.44 31.54
CA ASP A 105 -7.49 -5.60 31.58
C ASP A 105 -8.22 -5.76 32.92
N GLU A 106 -7.98 -6.87 33.61
CA GLU A 106 -8.55 -7.21 34.92
C GLU A 106 -7.61 -6.78 36.07
N LEU A 107 -6.39 -6.33 35.74
CA LEU A 107 -5.36 -5.97 36.70
C LEU A 107 -5.11 -4.45 36.73
N SER A 108 -4.96 -3.90 37.94
CA SER A 108 -4.38 -2.58 38.12
C SER A 108 -2.92 -2.58 37.68
N ARG A 109 -2.41 -1.42 37.21
CA ARG A 109 -1.08 -1.33 36.57
C ARG A 109 0.08 -1.77 37.47
N ASP A 110 -0.05 -1.60 38.78
CA ASP A 110 0.90 -2.05 39.81
C ASP A 110 0.98 -3.58 39.95
N LYS A 111 -0.06 -4.30 39.50
CA LYS A 111 -0.12 -5.77 39.50
C LYS A 111 0.33 -6.40 38.18
N TRP A 112 0.73 -5.59 37.21
CA TRP A 112 1.21 -6.11 35.93
C TRP A 112 2.54 -6.84 36.13
N PRO A 113 2.82 -7.89 35.34
CA PRO A 113 4.16 -8.44 35.23
C PRO A 113 5.17 -7.35 34.83
N SER A 114 6.44 -7.57 35.15
CA SER A 114 7.50 -6.65 34.73
C SER A 114 7.53 -6.49 33.21
N ASN A 115 7.99 -5.33 32.73
CA ASN A 115 8.14 -5.09 31.29
C ASN A 115 9.05 -6.16 30.62
N GLU A 116 10.03 -6.69 31.35
CA GLU A 116 10.90 -7.77 30.86
C GLU A 116 10.11 -9.06 30.58
N VAL A 117 9.23 -9.46 31.50
CA VAL A 117 8.36 -10.64 31.32
C VAL A 117 7.41 -10.43 30.15
N LEU A 118 6.77 -9.26 30.07
CA LEU A 118 5.86 -8.91 28.99
C LEU A 118 6.57 -8.93 27.62
N ASN A 119 7.74 -8.32 27.51
CA ASN A 119 8.53 -8.29 26.27
C ASN A 119 9.03 -9.68 25.88
N THR A 120 9.50 -10.48 26.83
CA THR A 120 9.97 -11.85 26.58
C THR A 120 8.84 -12.73 26.04
N TYR A 121 7.65 -12.64 26.64
CA TYR A 121 6.48 -13.34 26.15
C TYR A 121 6.07 -12.85 24.75
N ALA A 122 6.01 -11.54 24.52
CA ALA A 122 5.67 -10.96 23.21
C ALA A 122 6.61 -11.46 22.10
N ASN A 123 7.92 -11.45 22.35
CA ASN A 123 8.94 -11.94 21.41
C ASN A 123 8.80 -13.44 21.15
N ASN A 124 8.46 -14.25 22.17
CA ASN A 124 8.21 -15.68 22.01
C ASN A 124 6.99 -15.94 21.11
N ILE A 125 5.88 -15.25 21.36
CA ILE A 125 4.67 -15.36 20.55
C ILE A 125 4.92 -14.90 19.12
N GLU A 126 5.66 -13.82 18.90
CA GLU A 126 6.04 -13.37 17.55
C GLU A 126 6.83 -14.45 16.81
N ARG A 127 7.83 -15.07 17.46
CA ARG A 127 8.60 -16.18 16.88
C ARG A 127 7.72 -17.39 16.56
N LYS A 128 6.79 -17.77 17.46
CA LYS A 128 5.84 -18.86 17.24
C LYS A 128 4.88 -18.57 16.08
N LYS A 129 4.43 -17.32 15.93
CA LYS A 129 3.63 -16.88 14.78
C LYS A 129 4.41 -17.07 13.49
N MET A 130 5.63 -16.55 13.41
CA MET A 130 6.48 -16.71 12.22
C MET A 130 6.69 -18.18 11.86
N ALA A 131 7.05 -19.02 12.85
CA ALA A 131 7.24 -20.45 12.63
C ALA A 131 5.97 -21.20 12.22
N THR A 132 4.80 -20.74 12.66
CA THR A 132 3.50 -21.30 12.22
C THR A 132 3.18 -20.88 10.80
N ILE A 133 3.44 -19.62 10.43
CA ILE A 133 3.25 -19.10 9.06
C ILE A 133 4.20 -19.81 8.08
N ASP A 134 5.45 -20.05 8.49
CA ASP A 134 6.46 -20.78 7.71
C ASP A 134 6.01 -22.19 7.32
N LYS A 135 5.11 -22.80 8.10
CA LYS A 135 4.57 -24.14 7.86
C LYS A 135 3.32 -24.15 6.97
N LEU A 136 2.81 -23.00 6.56
CA LEU A 136 1.70 -22.95 5.61
C LEU A 136 2.11 -23.63 4.30
N PRO A 137 1.24 -24.48 3.71
CA PRO A 137 1.57 -25.15 2.47
C PRO A 137 1.70 -24.12 1.33
N PRO A 138 2.55 -24.37 0.31
CA PRO A 138 2.69 -23.45 -0.82
C PRO A 138 1.35 -23.11 -1.51
N SER A 139 0.40 -24.05 -1.53
CA SER A 139 -0.94 -23.87 -2.10
C SER A 139 -1.85 -22.90 -1.35
N ALA A 140 -1.53 -22.55 -0.09
CA ALA A 140 -2.27 -21.54 0.66
C ALA A 140 -1.94 -20.10 0.22
N TRP A 141 -0.79 -19.91 -0.43
CA TRP A 141 -0.33 -18.61 -0.87
C TRP A 141 -0.96 -18.21 -2.20
N LYS A 142 -1.50 -17.00 -2.23
CA LYS A 142 -2.07 -16.35 -3.40
C LYS A 142 -1.26 -15.10 -3.73
N GLN A 143 -1.40 -14.63 -4.96
CA GLN A 143 -0.70 -13.47 -5.48
C GLN A 143 -1.68 -12.43 -6.02
N ILE A 144 -1.42 -11.16 -5.68
CA ILE A 144 -2.02 -10.00 -6.34
C ILE A 144 -0.91 -9.32 -7.12
N VAL A 145 -1.14 -9.12 -8.41
CA VAL A 145 -0.17 -8.49 -9.31
C VAL A 145 -0.72 -7.14 -9.73
N LEU A 146 -0.09 -6.06 -9.29
CA LEU A 146 -0.40 -4.70 -9.74
C LEU A 146 0.51 -4.34 -10.92
N THR A 147 -0.02 -3.58 -11.87
CA THR A 147 0.74 -3.10 -13.04
C THR A 147 0.71 -1.58 -13.12
N PRO A 148 1.51 -0.87 -12.29
CA PRO A 148 1.54 0.59 -12.25
C PRO A 148 1.67 1.31 -13.59
N PRO A 149 2.48 0.83 -14.57
CA PRO A 149 2.56 1.48 -15.87
C PRO A 149 1.20 1.58 -16.61
N LYS A 150 0.33 0.58 -16.47
CA LYS A 150 -1.01 0.60 -17.09
C LYS A 150 -1.90 1.70 -16.50
N GLU A 151 -1.85 1.87 -15.18
CA GLU A 151 -2.62 2.92 -14.51
C GLU A 151 -2.03 4.32 -14.80
N VAL A 152 -0.71 4.44 -14.92
CA VAL A 152 -0.07 5.70 -15.35
C VAL A 152 -0.59 6.13 -16.73
N GLU A 153 -0.68 5.20 -17.69
CA GLU A 153 -1.22 5.51 -19.02
C GLU A 153 -2.71 5.87 -18.97
N LYS A 154 -3.53 5.10 -18.22
CA LYS A 154 -4.96 5.40 -17.99
C LYS A 154 -5.21 6.80 -17.43
N TYR A 155 -4.37 7.25 -16.49
CA TYR A 155 -4.49 8.56 -15.85
C TYR A 155 -3.66 9.65 -16.51
N LYS A 156 -2.96 9.39 -17.62
CA LYS A 156 -1.96 10.28 -18.22
C LYS A 156 -2.40 11.73 -18.36
N TYR A 157 -3.58 11.95 -18.94
CA TYR A 157 -4.15 13.27 -19.20
C TYR A 157 -5.07 13.79 -18.08
N GLN A 158 -5.26 13.01 -17.03
CA GLN A 158 -6.11 13.38 -15.91
C GLN A 158 -5.32 14.18 -14.86
N VAL A 159 -5.99 15.16 -14.29
CA VAL A 159 -5.52 15.97 -13.16
C VAL A 159 -6.31 15.54 -11.93
N PRO A 160 -5.66 15.29 -10.77
CA PRO A 160 -6.39 14.96 -9.56
C PRO A 160 -7.38 16.06 -9.16
N GLU A 161 -8.51 15.66 -8.59
CA GLU A 161 -9.51 16.61 -8.08
C GLU A 161 -9.00 17.38 -6.85
N GLY A 162 -9.54 18.59 -6.65
CA GLY A 162 -9.22 19.43 -5.49
C GLY A 162 -7.91 20.21 -5.60
N LYS A 163 -7.49 20.82 -4.48
CA LYS A 163 -6.27 21.63 -4.40
C LYS A 163 -5.04 20.72 -4.26
N GLY A 164 -3.98 21.02 -5.00
CA GLY A 164 -2.70 20.33 -4.86
C GLY A 164 -1.54 20.99 -5.59
N ASN A 165 -0.35 20.41 -5.43
CA ASN A 165 0.88 20.96 -5.95
C ASN A 165 1.37 20.20 -7.18
N ARG A 166 1.26 20.82 -8.36
CA ARG A 166 1.71 20.25 -9.64
C ARG A 166 3.19 19.89 -9.66
N SER A 167 4.05 20.60 -8.93
CA SER A 167 5.49 20.31 -8.93
C SER A 167 5.83 18.98 -8.23
N ARG A 168 4.96 18.51 -7.34
CA ARG A 168 5.09 17.20 -6.68
C ARG A 168 4.49 16.06 -7.50
N GLY A 169 3.57 16.39 -8.40
CA GLY A 169 2.93 15.43 -9.28
C GLY A 169 1.68 14.80 -8.66
N LYS A 170 1.30 13.65 -9.21
CA LYS A 170 0.09 12.91 -8.86
C LYS A 170 0.42 11.54 -8.30
N GLU A 171 -0.52 10.99 -7.56
CA GLU A 171 -0.42 9.68 -6.92
C GLU A 171 -1.56 8.80 -7.39
N ILE A 172 -1.21 7.59 -7.83
CA ILE A 172 -2.17 6.55 -8.15
C ILE A 172 -2.22 5.62 -6.94
N HIS A 173 -3.36 5.64 -6.25
CA HIS A 173 -3.60 4.84 -5.07
C HIS A 173 -4.45 3.62 -5.41
N TYR A 174 -3.92 2.43 -5.17
CA TYR A 174 -4.63 1.16 -5.31
C TYR A 174 -5.38 0.84 -4.02
N LEU A 175 -6.68 0.60 -4.13
CA LEU A 175 -7.55 0.11 -3.07
C LEU A 175 -7.84 -1.36 -3.37
N ILE A 176 -7.27 -2.25 -2.56
CA ILE A 176 -7.40 -3.69 -2.69
C ILE A 176 -8.36 -4.17 -1.61
N SER A 177 -9.46 -4.78 -2.01
CA SER A 177 -10.42 -5.40 -1.09
C SER A 177 -10.26 -6.91 -1.14
N LEU A 178 -9.97 -7.54 0.00
CA LEU A 178 -9.93 -9.00 0.11
C LEU A 178 -11.26 -9.54 0.63
N ASN A 179 -11.83 -10.48 -0.13
CA ASN A 179 -13.04 -11.19 0.23
C ASN A 179 -12.73 -12.39 1.14
N PRO A 180 -13.70 -12.95 1.89
CA PRO A 180 -13.46 -14.10 2.77
C PRO A 180 -13.01 -15.39 2.08
N ASP A 181 -13.36 -15.59 0.80
CA ASP A 181 -12.90 -16.72 -0.02
C ASP A 181 -11.46 -16.52 -0.57
N GLY A 182 -10.85 -15.38 -0.26
CA GLY A 182 -9.55 -14.96 -0.71
C GLY A 182 -9.51 -14.54 -2.17
N SER A 183 -10.64 -14.27 -2.81
CA SER A 183 -10.71 -13.45 -4.02
C SER A 183 -10.47 -11.97 -3.66
N TYR A 184 -10.23 -11.13 -4.67
CA TYR A 184 -9.93 -9.72 -4.44
C TYR A 184 -10.50 -8.82 -5.53
N ASP A 185 -10.81 -7.59 -5.14
CA ASP A 185 -11.18 -6.49 -6.02
C ASP A 185 -10.13 -5.38 -5.94
N ILE A 186 -9.80 -4.78 -7.10
CA ILE A 186 -8.86 -3.66 -7.17
C ILE A 186 -9.58 -2.46 -7.76
N LYS A 187 -9.49 -1.33 -7.05
CA LYS A 187 -9.88 -0.01 -7.56
C LYS A 187 -8.69 0.92 -7.50
N THR A 188 -8.64 1.88 -8.42
CA THR A 188 -7.60 2.91 -8.43
C THR A 188 -8.22 4.27 -8.28
N LYS A 189 -7.55 5.14 -7.54
CA LYS A 189 -7.91 6.55 -7.40
C LYS A 189 -6.70 7.42 -7.66
N LEU A 190 -6.96 8.62 -8.20
CA LEU A 190 -5.94 9.59 -8.55
C LEU A 190 -5.98 10.74 -7.55
N TYR A 191 -4.84 11.04 -6.92
CA TYR A 191 -4.68 12.06 -5.90
C TYR A 191 -3.53 13.00 -6.21
N TRP A 192 -3.52 14.16 -5.56
CA TRP A 192 -2.31 14.97 -5.46
C TRP A 192 -1.35 14.34 -4.48
N VAL A 193 -0.05 14.36 -4.80
CA VAL A 193 0.97 13.85 -3.87
C VAL A 193 1.03 14.74 -2.62
N SER A 194 0.73 14.17 -1.44
CA SER A 194 0.86 14.84 -0.15
C SER A 194 2.15 14.44 0.57
N LYS A 195 2.65 15.34 1.45
CA LYS A 195 3.80 15.06 2.33
C LYS A 195 3.39 14.17 3.50
N TYR A 196 2.13 14.31 3.91
CA TYR A 196 1.52 13.60 5.03
C TYR A 196 0.20 13.04 4.52
N GLN A 197 0.21 11.81 4.01
CA GLN A 197 -1.01 11.00 3.88
C GLN A 197 -1.00 10.04 5.04
N GLU A 198 -1.55 10.50 6.16
CA GLU A 198 -1.62 9.72 7.40
C GLU A 198 -2.82 8.77 7.40
N PHE A 199 -3.82 8.98 6.52
CA PHE A 199 -5.04 8.18 6.50
C PHE A 199 -5.54 7.94 5.07
N TRP A 200 -5.42 6.71 4.61
CA TRP A 200 -6.10 6.22 3.40
C TRP A 200 -7.43 5.61 3.84
N ASN A 201 -8.49 6.43 3.87
CA ASN A 201 -9.82 6.02 4.31
C ASN A 201 -10.46 4.92 3.46
#